data_AF-A0A2I1C7C7-F1
#
_entry.id   AF-A0A2I1C7C7-F1
#
_cell.length_a   1.000
_cell.length_b   1.000
_cell.length_c   1.000
_cell.angle_alpha   90.00
_cell.angle_beta   90.00
_cell.angle_gamma   90.00
#
_symmetry.space_group_name_H-M   'P 1'
#
loop_
_entity.id
_entity.type
_entity.pdbx_description
1 polymer ?
#
loop_
_entity_poly.entity_id
_entity_poly.type
_entity_poly.pdbx_seq_one_letter_code
_entity_poly.pdbx_strand_id
1 'polypeptide(L)'
;MEEAALALLAKLPKTCNTIIDAFSKNSRELKAAQDEVCNAQSELTILRGLLKILFNLLEKMWAMVRTYYMGKDMKEAQVQGEGESLGGILDLAIMQLDLQSIKINCDALR
;
A
#
# COMPACT_ATOMS: atom_id res chain seq x y z
N MET A 1 -44.94 -24.24 -37.91
CA MET A 1 -44.55 -23.77 -36.55
C MET A 1 -43.62 -24.77 -35.87
N GLU A 2 -43.85 -26.08 -36.00
CA GLU A 2 -42.97 -27.14 -35.44
C GLU A 2 -41.53 -27.16 -35.98
N GLU A 3 -41.32 -27.00 -37.30
CA GLU A 3 -39.95 -27.01 -37.88
C GLU A 3 -39.05 -25.89 -37.34
N ALA A 4 -39.62 -24.71 -37.07
CA ALA A 4 -38.90 -23.59 -36.47
C ALA A 4 -38.53 -23.87 -35.00
N ALA A 5 -39.41 -24.55 -34.26
CA ALA A 5 -39.15 -24.96 -32.88
C ALA A 5 -38.06 -26.04 -32.81
N LEU A 6 -38.08 -27.02 -33.73
CA LEU A 6 -37.04 -28.05 -33.85
C LEU A 6 -35.69 -27.45 -34.25
N ALA A 7 -35.67 -26.48 -35.17
CA ALA A 7 -34.44 -25.76 -35.56
C ALA A 7 -33.85 -24.92 -34.40
N LEU A 8 -34.71 -24.37 -33.53
CA LEU A 8 -34.28 -23.68 -32.31
C LEU A 8 -33.70 -24.65 -31.27
N LEU A 9 -34.37 -25.80 -31.06
CA LEU A 9 -33.88 -26.86 -30.16
C LEU A 9 -32.54 -27.44 -30.61
N ALA A 10 -32.33 -27.60 -31.92
CA ALA A 10 -31.05 -28.06 -32.47
C ALA A 10 -29.89 -27.06 -32.25
N LYS A 11 -30.19 -25.76 -32.16
CA LYS A 11 -29.21 -24.70 -31.90
C LYS A 11 -28.99 -24.43 -30.40
N LEU A 12 -29.92 -24.86 -29.55
CA LEU A 12 -29.90 -24.59 -28.12
C LEU A 12 -28.60 -25.08 -27.43
N PRO A 13 -28.07 -26.30 -27.70
CA PRO A 13 -26.82 -26.74 -27.07
C PRO A 13 -25.63 -25.83 -27.42
N LYS A 14 -25.55 -25.38 -28.69
CA LYS A 14 -24.50 -24.46 -29.13
C LYS A 14 -24.62 -23.11 -28.43
N THR A 15 -25.84 -22.57 -28.31
CA THR A 15 -26.08 -21.31 -27.59
C THR A 15 -25.73 -21.44 -26.11
N CYS A 16 -26.12 -22.55 -25.47
CA CYS A 16 -25.77 -22.82 -24.07
C CYS A 16 -24.25 -22.92 -23.86
N ASN A 17 -23.52 -23.60 -24.75
CA ASN A 17 -22.07 -23.67 -24.69
C ASN A 17 -21.42 -22.30 -24.83
N THR A 18 -21.87 -21.47 -25.79
CA THR A 18 -21.38 -20.09 -25.94
C THR A 18 -21.60 -19.26 -24.68
N ILE A 19 -22.75 -19.43 -24.01
CA ILE A 19 -23.05 -18.73 -22.75
C ILE A 19 -22.10 -19.20 -21.64
N ILE A 20 -21.87 -20.51 -21.52
CA ILE A 20 -20.95 -21.09 -20.53
C ILE A 20 -19.51 -20.59 -20.78
N ASP A 21 -19.06 -20.54 -22.03
CA ASP A 21 -17.73 -20.06 -22.40
C ASP A 21 -17.58 -18.58 -22.06
N ALA A 22 -18.58 -17.75 -22.38
CA ALA A 22 -18.58 -16.33 -22.05
C ALA A 22 -18.59 -16.10 -20.53
N PHE A 23 -19.39 -16.87 -19.79
CA PHE A 23 -19.40 -16.82 -18.33
C PHE A 23 -18.05 -17.23 -17.73
N SER A 24 -17.46 -18.31 -18.23
CA SER A 24 -16.15 -18.80 -17.78
C SER A 24 -15.03 -17.82 -18.09
N LYS A 25 -15.11 -17.12 -19.23
CA LYS A 25 -14.18 -16.03 -19.56
C LYS A 25 -14.33 -14.86 -18.59
N ASN A 26 -15.55 -14.36 -18.40
CA ASN A 26 -15.81 -13.24 -17.50
C ASN A 26 -15.43 -13.58 -16.05
N SER A 27 -15.66 -14.82 -15.61
CA SER A 27 -15.27 -15.27 -14.28
C SER A 27 -13.74 -15.23 -14.07
N ARG A 28 -12.96 -15.61 -15.10
CA ARG A 28 -11.49 -15.50 -15.05
C ARG A 28 -11.03 -14.05 -15.04
N GLU A 29 -11.62 -13.20 -15.87
CA GLU A 29 -11.29 -11.77 -15.92
C GLU A 29 -11.62 -11.07 -14.60
N LEU A 30 -12.78 -11.38 -14.01
CA LEU A 30 -13.18 -10.86 -12.71
C LEU A 30 -12.19 -11.28 -11.62
N LYS A 31 -11.76 -12.55 -11.63
CA LYS A 31 -10.77 -13.04 -10.67
C LYS A 31 -9.43 -12.30 -10.83
N ALA A 32 -8.95 -12.12 -12.07
CA ALA A 32 -7.72 -11.38 -12.33
C ALA A 32 -7.82 -9.92 -11.85
N ALA A 33 -8.94 -9.24 -12.14
CA ALA A 33 -9.18 -7.89 -11.66
C ALA A 33 -9.24 -7.81 -10.12
N GLN A 34 -9.82 -8.83 -9.46
CA GLN A 34 -9.84 -8.92 -8.01
C GLN A 34 -8.44 -9.09 -7.42
N ASP A 35 -7.61 -9.97 -8.01
CA ASP A 35 -6.22 -10.17 -7.61
C ASP A 35 -5.41 -8.87 -7.78
N GLU A 36 -5.60 -8.13 -8.89
CA GLU A 36 -4.99 -6.82 -9.12
C GLU A 36 -5.39 -5.78 -8.07
N VAL A 37 -6.68 -5.72 -7.70
CA VAL A 37 -7.16 -4.82 -6.65
C VAL A 37 -6.53 -5.16 -5.29
N CYS A 38 -6.43 -6.45 -4.95
CA CYS A 38 -5.77 -6.89 -3.73
C CYS A 38 -4.28 -6.48 -3.70
N ASN A 39 -3.58 -6.64 -4.83
CA ASN A 39 -2.18 -6.20 -4.95
C ASN A 39 -2.04 -4.70 -4.78
N ALA A 40 -2.86 -3.90 -5.47
CA ALA A 40 -2.85 -2.44 -5.35
C ALA A 40 -3.15 -1.96 -3.91
N GLN A 41 -4.07 -2.64 -3.20
CA GLN A 41 -4.34 -2.34 -1.78
C GLN A 41 -3.15 -2.65 -0.88
N SER A 42 -2.42 -3.74 -1.16
CA SER A 42 -1.20 -4.09 -0.45
C SER A 42 -0.13 -3.02 -0.65
N GLU A 43 0.15 -2.64 -1.90
CA GLU A 43 1.11 -1.57 -2.25
C GLU A 43 0.76 -0.24 -1.57
N LEU A 44 -0.53 0.13 -1.57
CA LEU A 44 -1.01 1.34 -0.93
C LEU A 44 -0.78 1.32 0.59
N THR A 45 -0.97 0.16 1.21
CA THR A 45 -0.72 -0.03 2.65
C THR A 45 0.77 0.14 2.98
N ILE A 46 1.65 -0.39 2.13
CA ILE A 46 3.10 -0.24 2.23
C ILE A 46 3.50 1.25 2.12
N LEU A 47 3.01 1.93 1.09
CA LEU A 47 3.29 3.35 0.86
C LEU A 47 2.83 4.22 2.04
N ARG A 48 1.67 3.93 2.64
CA ARG A 48 1.21 4.62 3.85
C ARG A 48 2.16 4.41 5.04
N GLY A 49 2.68 3.20 5.20
CA GLY A 49 3.67 2.88 6.24
C GLY A 49 4.94 3.70 6.09
N LEU A 50 5.51 3.73 4.87
CA LEU A 50 6.70 4.50 4.54
C LEU A 50 6.47 6.01 4.72
N LEU A 51 5.33 6.52 4.23
CA LEU A 51 4.98 7.94 4.34
C LEU A 51 4.92 8.40 5.80
N LYS A 52 4.37 7.57 6.70
CA LYS A 52 4.30 7.86 8.13
C LYS A 52 5.69 8.00 8.75
N ILE A 53 6.64 7.14 8.38
CA ILE A 53 8.02 7.21 8.88
C ILE A 53 8.69 8.50 8.41
N LEU A 54 8.54 8.84 7.12
CA LEU A 54 9.11 10.06 6.55
C LEU A 54 8.53 11.33 7.19
N PHE A 55 7.22 11.38 7.46
CA PHE A 55 6.60 12.49 8.17
C PHE A 55 7.15 12.63 9.59
N ASN A 56 7.26 11.52 10.34
CA ASN A 56 7.81 11.55 11.69
C ASN A 56 9.28 12.03 11.69
N LEU A 57 10.08 11.60 10.72
CA LEU A 57 11.44 12.09 10.54
C LEU A 57 11.46 13.60 10.28
N LEU A 58 10.60 14.10 9.38
CA LEU A 58 10.50 15.53 9.07
C LEU A 58 10.10 16.34 10.31
N GLU A 59 9.11 15.89 11.08
CA GLU A 59 8.68 16.54 12.32
C GLU A 59 9.81 16.61 13.35
N LYS A 60 10.54 15.51 13.54
CA LYS A 60 11.68 15.42 14.45
C LYS A 60 12.84 16.33 14.03
N MET A 61 13.18 16.35 12.74
CA MET A 61 14.19 17.27 12.20
C MET A 61 13.75 18.73 12.31
N TRP A 62 12.49 19.03 12.06
CA TRP A 62 11.95 20.38 12.21
C TRP A 62 11.98 20.85 13.67
N ALA A 63 11.60 19.99 14.61
CA ALA A 63 11.70 20.26 16.04
C ALA A 63 13.16 20.57 16.44
N MET A 64 14.12 19.80 15.95
CA MET A 64 15.55 20.03 16.17
C MET A 64 16.00 21.40 15.65
N VAL A 65 15.67 21.74 14.40
CA VAL A 65 16.03 23.06 13.83
C VAL A 65 15.42 24.19 14.65
N ARG A 66 14.16 24.04 15.08
CA ARG A 66 13.49 25.03 15.93
C ARG A 66 14.18 25.17 17.28
N THR A 67 14.58 24.07 17.93
CA THR A 67 15.34 24.13 19.18
C THR A 67 16.70 24.79 19.00
N TYR A 68 17.37 24.58 17.87
CA TYR A 68 18.65 25.25 17.59
C TYR A 68 18.45 26.75 17.37
N TYR A 69 17.41 27.16 16.66
CA TYR A 69 17.07 28.56 16.43
C TYR A 69 16.70 29.26 17.75
N MET A 70 15.80 28.67 18.53
CA MET A 70 15.40 29.18 19.86
C MET A 70 16.55 29.17 20.85
N GLY A 71 17.43 28.16 20.80
CA GLY A 71 18.65 28.09 21.59
C GLY A 71 19.71 29.10 21.17
N LYS A 72 19.70 29.57 19.91
CA LYS A 72 20.55 30.67 19.44
C LYS A 72 20.06 32.01 20.01
N ASP A 73 18.74 32.21 20.10
CA ASP A 73 18.12 33.36 20.77
C ASP A 73 18.30 33.29 22.30
N MET A 74 18.24 32.08 22.89
CA MET A 74 18.42 31.82 24.33
C MET A 74 19.89 31.61 24.73
N LYS A 75 20.88 31.71 23.84
CA LYS A 75 22.30 31.64 24.23
C LYS A 75 22.78 32.89 24.99
N GLU A 76 21.94 33.92 25.12
CA GLU A 76 22.08 34.97 26.14
C GLU A 76 21.61 34.51 27.54
N ALA A 77 20.86 33.41 27.65
CA ALA A 77 20.33 32.87 28.89
C ALA A 77 20.44 31.34 28.93
N GLN A 78 21.64 30.85 29.28
CA GLN A 78 21.97 29.57 29.92
C GLN A 78 20.98 28.38 29.83
N VAL A 79 21.60 27.20 29.61
CA VAL A 79 21.09 25.83 29.85
C VAL A 79 20.68 25.08 28.58
N GLN A 80 21.66 24.29 28.15
CA GLN A 80 21.67 23.25 27.14
C GLN A 80 20.72 22.12 27.56
N GLY A 81 19.47 22.15 27.08
CA GLY A 81 18.53 21.04 27.20
C GLY A 81 18.93 19.88 26.30
N GLU A 82 18.87 18.66 26.84
CA GLU A 82 19.07 17.39 26.13
C GLU A 82 18.01 17.21 25.03
N GLY A 83 18.25 17.78 23.85
CA GLY A 83 17.51 17.43 22.64
C GLY A 83 18.01 16.11 22.08
N GLU A 84 17.11 15.29 21.52
CA GLU A 84 17.50 14.10 20.73
C GLU A 84 18.55 14.52 19.68
N SER A 85 19.67 13.81 19.61
CA SER A 85 20.73 14.11 18.64
C SER A 85 20.27 13.77 17.22
N LEU A 86 20.85 14.43 16.21
CA LEU A 86 20.52 14.13 14.80
C LEU A 86 20.79 12.67 14.48
N GLY A 87 21.88 12.13 15.04
CA GLY A 87 22.20 10.70 14.94
C GLY A 87 21.07 9.83 15.49
N GLY A 88 20.58 10.10 16.70
CA GLY A 88 19.49 9.33 17.31
C GLY A 88 18.17 9.40 16.52
N ILE A 89 17.85 10.55 15.93
CA ILE A 89 16.66 10.71 15.07
C ILE A 89 16.80 9.86 13.79
N LEU A 90 17.99 9.88 13.17
CA LEU A 90 18.26 9.11 11.95
C LEU A 90 18.29 7.61 12.23
N ASP A 91 18.94 7.18 13.30
CA ASP A 91 19.00 5.78 13.71
C ASP A 91 17.60 5.21 13.97
N LEU A 92 16.72 5.98 14.63
CA LEU A 92 15.33 5.60 14.84
C LEU A 92 14.56 5.47 13.51
N ALA A 93 14.75 6.40 12.57
CA ALA A 93 14.09 6.34 11.27
C ALA A 93 14.58 5.15 10.44
N ILE A 94 15.89 4.85 10.47
CA ILE A 94 16.47 3.67 9.82
C ILE A 94 15.87 2.39 10.40
N MET A 95 15.84 2.26 11.73
CA MET A 95 15.23 1.10 12.38
C MET A 95 13.74 0.94 12.01
N GLN A 96 12.99 2.04 11.90
CA GLN A 96 11.59 2.00 11.48
C GLN A 96 11.43 1.55 10.02
N LEU A 97 12.33 1.98 9.13
CA LEU A 97 12.35 1.54 7.72
C LEU A 97 12.70 0.05 7.61
N ASP A 98 13.70 -0.41 8.36
CA ASP A 98 14.09 -1.82 8.40
C ASP A 98 12.94 -2.70 8.90
N LEU A 99 12.24 -2.27 9.96
CA LEU A 99 11.05 -2.96 10.45
C LEU A 99 9.92 -3.01 9.41
N GLN A 100 9.69 -1.93 8.65
CA GLN A 100 8.73 -1.97 7.54
C GLN A 100 9.18 -2.90 6.42
N SER A 101 10.47 -2.92 6.08
CA SER A 101 11.02 -3.83 5.07
C SER A 101 10.83 -5.29 5.46
N ILE A 102 11.13 -5.66 6.71
CA ILE A 102 10.89 -7.00 7.24
C ILE A 102 9.41 -7.35 7.18
N LYS A 103 8.52 -6.42 7.58
CA LYS A 103 7.07 -6.64 7.53
C LYS A 103 6.60 -6.95 6.10
N ILE A 104 7.06 -6.19 5.11
CA ILE A 104 6.73 -6.40 3.69
C ILE A 104 7.19 -7.80 3.25
N ASN A 105 8.42 -8.19 3.61
CA ASN A 105 8.95 -9.51 3.26
C ASN A 105 8.15 -10.64 3.92
N CYS A 106 7.71 -10.49 5.17
CA CYS A 106 6.85 -11.46 5.83
C CYS A 106 5.46 -11.55 5.19
N ASP A 107 4.86 -10.41 4.83
CA ASP A 107 3.55 -10.36 4.18
C ASP A 107 3.61 -10.98 2.76
N ALA A 108 4.74 -10.89 2.06
CA ALA A 108 4.95 -11.53 0.75
C ALA A 108 5.14 -13.06 0.80
N LEU A 109 5.51 -13.61 1.96
CA LEU A 109 5.71 -15.06 2.16
C LEU A 109 4.42 -15.80 2.57
N ARG A 110 3.34 -15.08 2.82
CA ARG A 110 2.09 -15.59 3.42
C ARG A 110 0.99 -15.73 2.39
#